data_AF-A0A944NF28-F1
#
_entry.id   AF-A0A944NF28-F1
#
_cell.length_a   1.000
_cell.length_b   1.000
_cell.length_c   1.000
_cell.angle_alpha   90.00
_cell.angle_beta   90.00
_cell.angle_gamma   90.00
#
_symmetry.space_group_name_H-M   'P 1'
#
loop_
_entity.id
_entity.type
_entity.pdbx_description
1 polymer ?
#
loop_
_entity_poly.entity_id
_entity_poly.type
_entity_poly.pdbx_seq_one_letter_code
_entity_poly.pdbx_strand_id
1 'polypeptide(L)' 'MKNNLVSNAFMTFMEEAPKQAEAWGKLAMDLNQANSLDNKTATLVYIGIMAAKNILSGIPFHVLSAKEAG' A
#
# COMPACT_ATOMS: atom_id res chain seq x y z
N MET A 1 -19.57 -9.14 0.50
CA MET A 1 -18.36 -9.91 0.12
C MET A 1 -17.17 -9.16 0.69
N LYS A 2 -16.34 -9.78 1.54
CA LYS A 2 -15.13 -9.10 2.05
C LYS A 2 -14.20 -8.87 0.86
N ASN A 3 -14.10 -7.61 0.47
CA ASN A 3 -13.25 -7.08 -0.58
C ASN A 3 -11.79 -7.52 -0.34
N ASN A 4 -11.34 -8.60 -0.98
CA ASN A 4 -9.94 -8.99 -0.91
C ASN A 4 -9.13 -8.16 -1.92
N LEU A 5 -9.04 -6.86 -1.65
CA LEU A 5 -8.26 -5.91 -2.45
C LEU A 5 -6.76 -6.03 -2.16
N VAL A 6 -6.41 -6.75 -1.10
CA VAL A 6 -5.04 -7.06 -0.73
C VAL A 6 -4.54 -8.20 -1.62
N SER A 7 -3.38 -8.01 -2.24
CA SER A 7 -2.83 -9.02 -3.16
C SER A 7 -2.47 -10.31 -2.44
N ASN A 8 -2.61 -11.46 -3.13
CA ASN A 8 -2.21 -12.76 -2.59
C ASN A 8 -0.75 -12.78 -2.14
N ALA A 9 0.16 -12.20 -2.94
CA ALA A 9 1.57 -12.10 -2.59
C ALA A 9 1.81 -11.34 -1.27
N PHE A 10 1.04 -10.29 -1.01
CA PHE A 10 1.13 -9.56 0.26
C PHE A 10 0.59 -10.39 1.42
N MET A 11 -0.54 -11.08 1.26
CA MET A 11 -1.07 -11.97 2.29
C MET A 11 -0.09 -13.10 2.63
N THR A 12 0.49 -13.75 1.61
CA THR A 12 1.52 -14.78 1.79
C THR A 12 2.74 -14.23 2.51
N PHE A 13 3.21 -13.02 2.17
CA PHE A 13 4.32 -12.39 2.88
C PHE A 13 4.03 -12.16 4.37
N MET A 14 2.83 -11.69 4.71
CA MET A 14 2.40 -11.50 6.09
C MET A 14 2.36 -12.83 6.88
N GLU A 15 1.97 -13.92 6.23
CA GLU A 15 1.82 -15.24 6.85
C GLU A 15 3.16 -15.99 6.98
N GLU A 16 3.95 -16.05 5.92
CA GLU A 16 5.15 -16.87 5.85
C GLU A 16 6.39 -16.17 6.47
N ALA A 17 6.38 -14.84 6.55
CA ALA A 17 7.51 -14.05 7.07
C ALA A 17 7.06 -12.92 8.02
N PRO A 18 6.35 -13.22 9.13
CA PRO A 18 5.64 -12.22 9.93
C PRO A 18 6.57 -11.18 10.58
N LYS A 19 7.77 -11.55 11.02
CA LYS A 19 8.73 -10.60 11.62
C LYS A 19 9.30 -9.63 10.58
N GLN A 20 9.53 -10.12 9.36
CA GLN A 20 9.97 -9.31 8.23
C GLN A 20 8.85 -8.41 7.76
N ALA A 21 7.61 -8.89 7.74
CA ALA A 21 6.44 -8.12 7.42
C ALA A 21 6.19 -6.99 8.43
N GLU A 22 6.37 -7.25 9.73
CA GLU A 22 6.32 -6.23 10.77
C GLU A 22 7.41 -5.16 10.57
N ALA A 23 8.67 -5.57 10.38
CA ALA A 23 9.77 -4.64 10.15
C ALA A 23 9.58 -3.81 8.87
N TRP A 24 9.12 -4.43 7.79
CA TRP A 24 8.81 -3.77 6.53
C TRP A 24 7.64 -2.79 6.67
N GLY A 25 6.58 -3.19 7.37
CA GLY A 25 5.42 -2.35 7.64
C GLY A 25 5.80 -1.10 8.45
N LYS A 26 6.65 -1.26 9.47
CA LYS A 26 7.19 -0.13 10.22
C LYS A 26 8.00 0.82 9.34
N LEU A 27 8.91 0.29 8.51
CA LEU A 27 9.67 1.10 7.56
C LEU A 27 8.75 1.89 6.62
N ALA A 28 7.75 1.23 6.03
CA ALA A 28 6.81 1.89 5.12
C ALA A 28 6.01 3.00 5.81
N MET A 29 5.57 2.78 7.06
CA MET A 29 4.84 3.76 7.85
C MET A 29 5.72 4.95 8.26
N ASP A 30 6.95 4.70 8.71
CA ASP A 30 7.90 5.75 9.08
C ASP A 30 8.25 6.63 7.86
N LEU A 31 8.45 6.04 6.68
CA LEU A 31 8.66 6.77 5.43
C LEU A 31 7.44 7.61 5.02
N ASN A 32 6.23 7.09 5.19
CA ASN A 32 5.00 7.84 4.91
C ASN A 32 4.83 9.02 5.87
N GLN A 33 5.16 8.86 7.16
CA GLN A 33 5.08 9.94 8.15
C GLN A 33 6.14 11.04 7.93
N ALA A 34 7.32 10.68 7.44
CA ALA A 34 8.36 11.65 7.10
C ALA A 34 8.04 12.45 5.82
N ASN A 35 7.04 12.03 5.04
CA ASN A 35 6.61 12.69 3.82
C ASN A 35 5.89 14.02 4.14
N SER A 36 6.18 15.06 3.37
CA SER A 36 5.50 16.36 3.48
C SER A 36 4.13 16.40 2.79
N LEU A 37 3.80 15.39 2.00
CA LEU A 37 2.52 15.28 1.30
C LEU A 37 1.41 14.85 2.25
N ASP A 38 0.20 15.38 2.05
CA ASP A 38 -0.99 14.84 2.72
C ASP A 38 -1.28 13.40 2.24
N ASN A 39 -2.04 12.66 3.03
CA ASN A 39 -2.31 11.23 2.79
C ASN A 39 -2.95 10.96 1.42
N LYS A 40 -3.86 11.83 0.96
CA LYS A 40 -4.54 11.65 -0.33
C LYS A 40 -3.53 11.84 -1.46
N THR A 41 -2.77 12.93 -1.42
CA THR A 41 -1.76 13.24 -2.44
C THR A 41 -0.68 12.16 -2.49
N ALA A 42 -0.16 11.72 -1.34
CA ALA A 42 0.82 10.63 -1.27
C ALA A 42 0.28 9.33 -1.89
N THR A 43 -0.96 8.97 -1.59
CA THR A 43 -1.59 7.75 -2.13
C THR A 43 -1.80 7.84 -3.64
N LEU A 44 -2.25 8.97 -4.18
CA LEU A 44 -2.41 9.18 -5.63
C LEU A 44 -1.08 9.08 -6.38
N VAL A 45 -0.01 9.67 -5.82
CA VAL A 45 1.35 9.54 -6.37
C VAL A 45 1.79 8.08 -6.40
N TYR A 46 1.55 7.33 -5.32
CA TYR A 46 1.91 5.92 -5.25
C TYR A 46 1.13 5.07 -6.26
N ILE A 47 -0.15 5.35 -6.49
CA ILE A 47 -0.94 4.72 -7.56
C ILE A 47 -0.30 4.98 -8.93
N GLY A 48 0.12 6.22 -9.21
CA GLY A 48 0.81 6.57 -10.44
C GLY A 48 2.12 5.81 -10.64
N ILE A 49 2.93 5.68 -9.58
CA ILE A 49 4.19 4.92 -9.61
C ILE A 49 3.92 3.44 -9.89
N MET A 50 2.94 2.84 -9.21
CA MET A 50 2.57 1.44 -9.43
C MET A 50 2.11 1.20 -10.88
N ALA A 51 1.26 2.07 -11.42
CA ALA A 51 0.79 2.00 -12.80
C ALA A 51 1.95 2.12 -13.79
N ALA A 52 2.85 3.09 -13.60
CA ALA A 52 4.02 3.28 -14.45
C ALA A 52 4.99 2.09 -14.43
N LYS A 53 5.05 1.36 -13.31
CA LYS A 53 5.87 0.15 -13.14
C LYS A 53 5.16 -1.15 -13.48
N ASN A 54 3.91 -1.09 -13.96
CA ASN A 54 3.06 -2.26 -14.22
C ASN A 54 2.84 -3.16 -12.97
N ILE A 55 2.83 -2.57 -11.76
CA ILE A 55 2.54 -3.26 -10.50
C ILE A 55 1.03 -3.12 -10.22
N LEU A 56 0.22 -3.93 -10.90
CA LEU A 56 -1.23 -3.71 -10.92
C LEU A 56 -1.98 -4.26 -9.69
N SER A 57 -1.40 -5.25 -9.02
CA SER A 57 -2.07 -5.99 -7.92
C SER A 57 -2.37 -5.14 -6.69
N GLY A 58 -1.59 -4.08 -6.44
CA GLY A 58 -1.82 -3.14 -5.33
C GLY A 58 -2.75 -1.98 -5.66
N ILE A 59 -3.00 -1.71 -6.95
CA ILE A 59 -3.77 -0.53 -7.38
C ILE A 59 -5.19 -0.50 -6.79
N PRO A 60 -5.98 -1.60 -6.80
CA PRO A 60 -7.34 -1.56 -6.25
C PRO A 60 -7.41 -1.18 -4.77
N PHE A 61 -6.46 -1.68 -3.96
CA PHE A 61 -6.33 -1.33 -2.55
C PHE A 61 -6.05 0.16 -2.37
N HIS A 62 -5.03 0.68 -3.06
CA HIS A 62 -4.64 2.09 -2.91
C HIS A 62 -5.67 3.06 -3.50
N VAL A 63 -6.43 2.69 -4.54
CA VAL A 63 -7.56 3.49 -5.04
C VAL A 63 -8.65 3.63 -3.97
N LEU A 64 -8.96 2.55 -3.24
CA LEU A 64 -9.92 2.64 -2.13
C LEU A 64 -9.39 3.56 -1.02
N SER A 65 -8.13 3.39 -0.60
CA SER A 65 -7.52 4.25 0.42
C SER A 65 -7.52 5.73 0.01
N ALA A 66 -7.24 6.05 -1.26
CA ALA A 66 -7.29 7.41 -1.76
C ALA A 66 -8.70 8.01 -1.69
N LYS A 67 -9.74 7.21 -1.97
CA LYS A 67 -11.15 7.65 -1.85
C LYS A 67 -11.56 7.90 -0.39
N GLU A 68 -11.08 7.07 0.53
CA GLU A 68 -11.35 7.21 1.96
C GLU A 68 -10.63 8.42 2.57
N ALA A 69 -9.51 8.85 1.97
CA ALA A 69 -8.74 10.03 2.38
C ALA A 69 -9.36 11.37 1.94
N GLY A 70 -10.49 11.35 1.22
CA GLY A 70 -11.25 12.54 0.78
C GLY A 70 -10.88 13.00 -0.62
#